data_AF-A0A378ARV8-F1
#
_entry.id   AF-A0A378ARV8-F1
#
_cell.length_a   1.000
_cell.length_b   1.000
_cell.length_c   1.000
_cell.angle_alpha   90.00
_cell.angle_beta   90.00
_cell.angle_gamma   90.00
#
_symmetry.space_group_name_H-M   'P 1'
#
loop_
_entity.id
_entity.type
_entity.pdbx_description
1 polymer ?
#
loop_
_entity_poly.entity_id
_entity_poly.type
_entity_poly.pdbx_seq_one_letter_code
_entity_poly.pdbx_strand_id
1 'polypeptide(L)'
;MESQIWVVSTLLISIVLIVLTIVKLKFHPFLALLLASFFVGAMMGMGPLEMVNAIESGIGGTLGFLAAVIGLGTILGKMMEVSGAAERIGLTLQRCRWLSADVIMVLVGLICGITLFVEVGVVLLIPLAFSIAKKTNTSLLKLAIPLCTALMAVHCVVPPHPAALFVANKLGR
;
A
#
# COMPACT_ATOMS: atom_id res chain seq x y z
N MET A 1 -20.23 22.58 23.43
CA MET A 1 -21.06 21.54 22.79
C MET A 1 -21.30 21.83 21.30
N GLU A 2 -21.70 23.04 20.91
CA GLU A 2 -21.96 23.37 19.49
C GLU A 2 -20.76 23.17 18.55
N SER A 3 -19.55 23.55 18.96
CA SER A 3 -18.32 23.32 18.16
C SER A 3 -18.05 21.83 17.89
N GLN A 4 -18.35 20.93 18.82
CA GLN A 4 -18.15 19.49 18.59
C GLN A 4 -19.19 18.93 17.62
N ILE A 5 -20.44 19.39 17.72
CA ILE A 5 -21.51 19.01 16.77
C ILE A 5 -21.14 19.48 15.37
N TRP A 6 -20.59 20.70 15.24
CA TRP A 6 -20.13 21.24 13.96
C TRP A 6 -19.02 20.39 13.31
N VAL A 7 -18.00 20.02 14.09
CA VAL A 7 -16.88 19.20 13.60
C VAL A 7 -17.35 17.82 13.16
N VAL A 8 -18.17 17.16 13.99
CA VAL A 8 -18.71 15.82 13.66
C VAL A 8 -19.64 15.87 12.45
N SER A 9 -20.47 16.91 12.33
CA SER A 9 -21.34 17.08 11.17
C SER A 9 -20.53 17.29 9.89
N THR A 10 -19.50 18.13 9.94
CA THR A 10 -18.60 18.37 8.80
C THR A 10 -17.88 17.08 8.38
N LEU A 11 -17.43 16.26 9.34
CA LEU A 11 -16.82 14.96 9.07
C LEU A 11 -17.79 14.00 8.38
N LEU A 12 -19.02 13.88 8.86
CA LEU A 12 -20.02 13.00 8.25
C LEU A 12 -20.38 13.46 6.83
N ILE A 13 -20.55 14.77 6.63
CA ILE A 13 -20.85 15.34 5.31
C ILE A 13 -19.68 15.10 4.35
N SER A 14 -18.43 15.24 4.79
CA SER A 14 -17.26 15.02 3.93
C SER A 14 -17.13 13.55 3.51
N ILE A 15 -17.42 12.59 4.41
CA ILE A 15 -17.46 11.16 4.06
C ILE A 15 -18.52 10.89 2.99
N VAL A 16 -19.73 11.42 3.18
CA VAL A 16 -20.82 11.28 2.20
C VAL A 16 -20.43 11.91 0.87
N LEU A 17 -19.81 13.10 0.89
CA LEU A 17 -19.32 13.79 -0.30
C LEU A 17 -18.29 12.93 -1.06
N ILE A 18 -17.32 12.33 -0.37
CA ILE A 18 -16.32 11.45 -0.98
C ILE A 18 -17.01 10.26 -1.65
N VAL A 19 -17.86 9.55 -0.90
CA VAL A 19 -18.54 8.34 -1.41
C VAL A 19 -19.42 8.67 -2.61
N LEU A 20 -20.20 9.75 -2.56
CA LEU A 20 -21.09 10.15 -3.64
C LEU A 20 -20.30 10.59 -4.88
N THR A 21 -19.20 11.31 -4.68
CA THR A 21 -18.34 11.76 -5.78
C THR A 21 -17.64 10.60 -6.48
N ILE A 22 -17.21 9.58 -5.73
CA ILE A 22 -16.60 8.38 -6.30
C ILE A 22 -17.66 7.48 -6.97
N VAL A 23 -18.74 7.13 -6.27
CA VAL A 23 -19.70 6.12 -6.74
C VAL A 23 -20.65 6.67 -7.79
N LYS A 24 -21.18 7.88 -7.59
CA LYS A 24 -22.21 8.46 -8.45
C LYS A 24 -21.62 9.32 -9.56
N LEU A 25 -20.67 10.20 -9.22
CA LEU A 25 -20.01 11.08 -10.19
C LEU A 25 -18.82 10.41 -10.90
N LYS A 26 -18.40 9.21 -10.46
CA LYS A 26 -17.31 8.42 -11.04
C LYS A 26 -15.98 9.19 -11.11
N PHE A 27 -15.74 10.10 -10.18
CA PHE A 27 -14.47 10.80 -10.10
C PHE A 27 -13.37 9.87 -9.60
N HIS A 28 -12.14 10.11 -10.08
CA HIS A 28 -10.97 9.40 -9.57
C HIS A 28 -10.83 9.65 -8.05
N PRO A 29 -10.57 8.63 -7.22
CA PRO A 29 -10.53 8.76 -5.76
C PRO A 29 -9.62 9.88 -5.26
N PHE A 30 -8.46 10.07 -5.90
CA PHE A 30 -7.56 11.18 -5.60
C PHE A 30 -8.25 12.55 -5.72
N LEU A 31 -9.00 12.77 -6.79
CA LEU A 31 -9.67 14.04 -7.04
C LEU A 31 -10.84 14.25 -6.07
N ALA A 32 -11.57 13.17 -5.75
CA ALA A 32 -12.65 13.20 -4.77
C ALA A 32 -12.13 13.56 -3.36
N LEU A 33 -11.01 12.95 -2.94
CA LEU A 33 -10.36 13.25 -1.67
C LEU A 33 -9.83 14.68 -1.64
N LEU A 34 -9.23 15.16 -2.73
CA LEU A 34 -8.73 16.54 -2.83
C LEU A 34 -9.87 17.56 -2.68
N LEU A 35 -10.98 17.36 -3.39
CA LEU A 35 -12.17 18.21 -3.27
C LEU A 35 -12.77 18.17 -1.86
N ALA A 36 -12.84 16.99 -1.25
CA ALA A 36 -13.33 16.85 0.12
C ALA A 36 -12.40 17.55 1.14
N SER A 37 -11.08 17.51 0.95
CA SER A 37 -10.12 18.24 1.79
C SER A 37 -10.32 19.76 1.68
N PHE A 38 -10.54 20.29 0.47
CA PHE A 38 -10.90 21.70 0.29
C PHE A 38 -12.25 22.05 0.95
N PHE A 39 -13.25 21.17 0.83
CA PHE A 39 -14.53 21.36 1.50
C PHE A 39 -14.39 21.42 3.03
N VAL A 40 -13.65 20.48 3.62
CA VAL A 40 -13.43 20.44 5.07
C VAL A 40 -12.65 21.66 5.53
N GLY A 41 -11.57 22.05 4.83
CA GLY A 41 -10.79 23.24 5.20
C GLY A 41 -11.63 24.52 5.16
N ALA A 42 -12.51 24.66 4.17
CA ALA A 42 -13.43 25.79 4.08
C ALA A 42 -14.46 25.81 5.23
N MET A 43 -15.05 24.65 5.55
CA MET A 43 -16.01 24.51 6.66
C MET A 43 -15.39 24.71 8.05
N MET A 44 -14.07 24.53 8.16
CA MET A 44 -13.28 24.79 9.36
C MET A 44 -12.73 26.23 9.41
N GLY A 45 -12.99 27.05 8.39
CA GLY A 45 -12.56 28.45 8.35
C GLY A 45 -11.06 28.65 8.11
N MET A 46 -10.38 27.66 7.50
CA MET A 46 -8.95 27.78 7.18
C MET A 46 -8.73 28.79 6.06
N GLY A 47 -7.64 29.56 6.13
CA GLY A 47 -7.25 30.44 5.03
C GLY A 47 -6.85 29.65 3.77
N PRO A 48 -7.04 30.17 2.54
CA PRO A 48 -6.73 29.43 1.31
C PRO A 48 -5.28 28.90 1.24
N LEU A 49 -4.31 29.69 1.69
CA LEU A 49 -2.90 29.29 1.76
C LEU A 49 -2.66 28.18 2.79
N GLU A 50 -3.32 28.25 3.95
CA GLU A 50 -3.21 27.22 4.99
C GLU A 50 -3.82 25.89 4.53
N MET A 51 -4.93 25.95 3.78
CA MET A 51 -5.55 24.76 3.19
C MET A 51 -4.61 24.06 2.23
N VAL A 52 -3.99 24.81 1.31
CA VAL A 52 -3.03 24.24 0.35
C VAL A 52 -1.84 23.64 1.08
N ASN A 53 -1.26 24.35 2.05
CA ASN A 53 -0.13 23.85 2.85
C ASN A 53 -0.49 22.58 3.64
N ALA A 54 -1.69 22.51 4.21
CA ALA A 54 -2.16 21.32 4.94
C ALA A 54 -2.35 20.12 4.01
N ILE A 55 -2.92 20.34 2.82
CA ILE A 55 -3.08 19.30 1.80
C ILE A 55 -1.70 18.83 1.31
N GLU A 56 -0.79 19.76 0.99
CA GLU A 56 0.57 19.46 0.55
C GLU A 56 1.34 18.69 1.62
N SER A 57 1.25 19.10 2.89
CA SER A 57 1.89 18.41 4.00
C SER A 57 1.35 16.99 4.19
N GLY A 58 0.02 16.79 4.10
CA GLY A 58 -0.60 15.47 4.21
C GLY A 58 -0.20 14.53 3.07
N ILE A 59 -0.26 15.03 1.84
CA ILE A 59 0.15 14.27 0.64
C ILE A 59 1.67 14.00 0.69
N GLY A 60 2.48 15.02 1.00
CA GLY A 60 3.93 14.95 1.05
C GLY A 60 4.46 14.00 2.12
N GLY A 61 3.81 13.93 3.29
CA GLY A 61 4.16 12.94 4.32
C GLY A 61 3.96 11.51 3.85
N THR A 62 2.87 11.25 3.12
CA THR A 62 2.57 9.92 2.57
C THR A 62 3.50 9.57 1.40
N LEU A 63 3.65 10.49 0.45
CA LEU A 63 4.52 10.30 -0.72
C LEU A 63 6.00 10.24 -0.34
N GLY A 64 6.45 10.96 0.69
CA GLY A 64 7.85 10.96 1.12
C GLY A 64 8.31 9.58 1.57
N PHE A 65 7.50 8.89 2.38
CA PHE A 65 7.76 7.50 2.77
C PHE A 65 7.73 6.56 1.55
N LEU A 66 6.71 6.71 0.70
CA LEU A 66 6.53 5.83 -0.46
C LEU A 66 7.63 6.03 -1.51
N ALA A 67 8.15 7.25 -1.68
CA ALA A 67 9.20 7.57 -2.63
C ALA A 67 10.51 6.82 -2.33
N ALA A 68 10.90 6.75 -1.05
CA ALA A 68 12.09 6.00 -0.64
C ALA A 68 11.93 4.49 -0.93
N VAL A 69 10.76 3.94 -0.63
CA VAL A 69 10.43 2.53 -0.87
C VAL A 69 10.43 2.20 -2.37
N ILE A 70 9.74 3.01 -3.18
CA ILE A 70 9.69 2.83 -4.64
C ILE A 70 11.11 2.97 -5.22
N GLY A 71 11.87 3.98 -4.79
CA GLY A 71 13.26 4.19 -5.20
C GLY A 71 14.14 2.97 -4.90
N LEU A 72 14.15 2.50 -3.66
CA LEU A 72 14.93 1.31 -3.28
C LEU A 72 14.42 0.04 -3.96
N GLY A 73 13.10 -0.10 -4.14
CA GLY A 73 12.50 -1.25 -4.81
C GLY A 73 12.83 -1.33 -6.29
N THR A 74 12.85 -0.20 -6.97
CA THR A 74 13.28 -0.13 -8.38
C THR A 74 14.77 -0.45 -8.53
N ILE A 75 15.62 0.04 -7.61
CA ILE A 75 17.05 -0.32 -7.58
C ILE A 75 17.22 -1.82 -7.35
N LEU A 76 16.56 -2.39 -6.33
CA LEU A 76 16.60 -3.83 -6.04
C LEU A 76 16.13 -4.65 -7.24
N GLY A 77 15.00 -4.28 -7.83
CA GLY A 77 14.44 -4.93 -9.00
C GLY A 77 15.42 -4.93 -10.17
N LYS A 78 16.07 -3.79 -10.44
CA LYS A 78 17.08 -3.71 -11.49
C LYS A 78 18.30 -4.55 -11.15
N MET A 79 18.81 -4.46 -9.92
CA MET A 79 19.95 -5.26 -9.46
C MET A 79 19.69 -6.76 -9.60
N MET A 80 18.48 -7.23 -9.30
CA MET A 80 18.09 -8.64 -9.49
C MET A 80 18.09 -9.07 -10.97
N GLU A 81 17.68 -8.16 -11.87
CA GLU A 81 17.70 -8.41 -13.31
C GLU A 81 19.14 -8.54 -13.85
N VAL A 82 20.04 -7.59 -13.51
CA VAL A 82 21.43 -7.61 -14.01
C VAL A 82 22.33 -8.61 -13.30
N SER A 83 22.12 -8.90 -12.01
CA SER A 83 22.97 -9.85 -11.27
C SER A 83 22.72 -11.32 -11.62
N GLY A 84 21.62 -11.62 -12.32
CA GLY A 84 21.19 -13.01 -12.53
C GLY A 84 20.72 -13.70 -11.24
N ALA A 85 20.50 -12.97 -10.14
CA ALA A 85 19.92 -13.54 -8.93
C ALA A 85 18.56 -14.20 -9.21
N ALA A 86 17.74 -13.55 -10.06
CA ALA A 86 16.51 -14.09 -10.61
C ALA A 86 16.67 -15.49 -11.25
N GLU A 87 17.74 -15.66 -12.01
CA GLU A 87 18.08 -16.90 -12.72
C GLU A 87 18.48 -18.00 -11.74
N ARG A 88 19.29 -17.67 -10.74
CA ARG A 88 19.67 -18.61 -9.68
C ARG A 88 18.47 -19.06 -8.85
N ILE A 89 17.53 -18.17 -8.55
CA ILE A 89 16.29 -18.51 -7.82
C ILE A 89 15.44 -19.46 -8.66
N GLY A 90 15.22 -19.16 -9.95
CA GLY A 90 14.45 -20.01 -10.85
C GLY A 90 15.04 -21.42 -11.03
N LEU A 91 16.36 -21.53 -11.19
CA LEU A 91 17.07 -22.81 -11.30
C LEU A 91 16.98 -23.62 -10.00
N THR A 92 17.09 -22.97 -8.84
CA THR A 92 16.95 -23.62 -7.54
C THR A 92 15.52 -24.15 -7.34
N LEU A 93 14.51 -23.39 -7.76
CA LEU A 93 13.11 -23.83 -7.76
C LEU A 93 12.89 -25.08 -8.61
N GLN A 94 13.40 -25.09 -9.84
CA GLN A 94 13.25 -26.26 -10.73
C GLN A 94 13.93 -27.51 -10.16
N ARG A 95 15.03 -27.35 -9.40
CA ARG A 95 15.74 -28.45 -8.74
C ARG A 95 15.00 -28.94 -7.49
N CYS A 96 14.35 -28.04 -6.74
CA CYS A 96 13.53 -28.37 -5.58
C CYS A 96 12.09 -28.74 -6.00
N ARG A 97 11.91 -29.95 -6.55
CA ARG A 97 10.61 -30.49 -7.01
C ARG A 97 9.52 -30.58 -5.92
N TRP A 98 9.89 -30.40 -4.65
CA TRP A 98 9.01 -30.46 -3.48
C TRP A 98 8.31 -29.12 -3.17
N LEU A 99 8.82 -27.99 -3.66
CA LEU A 99 8.19 -26.68 -3.46
C LEU A 99 7.73 -26.10 -4.80
N SER A 100 6.41 -25.92 -4.94
CA SER A 100 5.85 -25.19 -6.07
C SER A 100 6.18 -23.70 -5.96
N ALA A 101 6.34 -23.02 -7.10
CA ALA A 101 6.61 -21.59 -7.15
C ALA A 101 5.56 -20.79 -6.36
N ASP A 102 4.28 -21.18 -6.46
CA ASP A 102 3.15 -20.56 -5.76
C ASP A 102 3.33 -20.61 -4.22
N VAL A 103 3.81 -21.73 -3.68
CA VAL A 103 4.05 -21.91 -2.22
C VAL A 103 5.19 -21.01 -1.75
N ILE A 104 6.23 -20.88 -2.56
CA ILE A 104 7.36 -20.00 -2.24
C ILE A 104 6.91 -18.54 -2.22
N MET A 105 6.07 -18.14 -3.18
CA MET A 105 5.50 -16.80 -3.20
C MET A 105 4.61 -16.53 -1.99
N VAL A 106 3.84 -17.52 -1.52
CA VAL A 106 3.07 -17.42 -0.26
C VAL A 106 4.01 -17.24 0.94
N LEU A 107 5.08 -18.03 1.04
CA LEU A 107 6.05 -17.92 2.15
C LEU A 107 6.75 -16.57 2.15
N VAL A 108 7.18 -16.08 0.99
CA VAL A 108 7.78 -14.75 0.84
C VAL A 108 6.78 -13.67 1.26
N GLY A 109 5.52 -13.75 0.80
CA GLY A 109 4.46 -12.83 1.19
C GLY A 109 4.17 -12.85 2.69
N LEU A 110 4.23 -14.03 3.32
CA LEU A 110 4.04 -14.19 4.75
C LEU A 110 5.17 -13.53 5.55
N ILE A 111 6.43 -13.82 5.20
CA ILE A 111 7.61 -13.29 5.90
C ILE A 111 7.69 -11.77 5.73
N CYS A 112 7.54 -11.28 4.51
CA CYS A 112 7.60 -9.85 4.22
C CYS A 112 6.39 -9.10 4.78
N GLY A 113 5.22 -9.72 4.85
CA GLY A 113 4.02 -9.07 5.40
C GLY A 113 4.07 -8.80 6.89
N ILE A 114 4.91 -9.51 7.64
CA ILE A 114 5.07 -9.27 9.08
C ILE A 114 5.76 -7.92 9.31
N THR A 115 6.66 -7.53 8.42
CA THR A 115 7.54 -6.36 8.61
C THR A 115 7.15 -5.16 7.75
N LEU A 116 6.46 -5.37 6.63
CA LEU A 116 6.14 -4.34 5.65
C LEU A 116 4.64 -4.03 5.62
N PHE A 117 4.30 -2.76 5.38
CA PHE A 117 2.95 -2.40 4.93
C PHE A 117 2.65 -3.06 3.58
N VAL A 118 1.38 -3.42 3.34
CA VAL A 118 0.96 -4.07 2.08
C VAL A 118 1.38 -3.26 0.86
N GLU A 119 1.13 -1.96 0.86
CA GLU A 119 1.45 -1.09 -0.27
C GLU A 119 2.95 -1.13 -0.61
N VAL A 120 3.79 -1.09 0.42
CA VAL A 120 5.25 -1.17 0.32
C VAL A 120 5.71 -2.56 -0.11
N GLY A 121 5.16 -3.60 0.51
CA GLY A 121 5.50 -4.99 0.23
C GLY A 121 5.19 -5.35 -1.22
N VAL A 122 4.03 -4.93 -1.75
CA VAL A 122 3.67 -5.18 -3.15
C VAL A 122 4.68 -4.53 -4.10
N VAL A 123 5.00 -3.25 -3.90
CA VAL A 123 5.95 -2.52 -4.75
C VAL A 123 7.33 -3.19 -4.77
N LEU A 124 7.81 -3.64 -3.61
CA LEU A 124 9.11 -4.30 -3.47
C LEU A 124 9.13 -5.72 -4.05
N LEU A 125 8.02 -6.45 -3.95
CA LEU A 125 7.96 -7.87 -4.31
C LEU A 125 7.53 -8.13 -5.76
N ILE A 126 6.91 -7.15 -6.44
CA ILE A 126 6.56 -7.27 -7.87
C ILE A 126 7.79 -7.57 -8.75
N PRO A 127 8.93 -6.84 -8.64
CA PRO A 127 10.13 -7.14 -9.44
C PRO A 127 10.68 -8.55 -9.19
N LEU A 128 10.60 -9.04 -7.95
CA LEU A 128 10.95 -10.41 -7.58
C LEU A 128 10.01 -11.43 -8.24
N ALA A 129 8.70 -11.19 -8.19
CA ALA A 129 7.71 -12.06 -8.84
C ALA A 129 7.91 -12.12 -10.36
N PHE A 130 8.19 -10.98 -11.00
CA PHE A 130 8.47 -10.89 -12.43
C PHE A 130 9.73 -11.68 -12.83
N SER A 131 10.78 -11.54 -12.02
CA SER A 131 12.04 -12.26 -12.17
C SER A 131 11.86 -13.78 -12.14
N ILE A 132 11.05 -14.29 -11.20
CA ILE A 132 10.76 -15.73 -11.05
C ILE A 132 9.84 -16.22 -12.17
N ALA A 133 8.80 -15.47 -12.53
CA ALA A 133 7.86 -15.80 -13.60
C ALA A 133 8.59 -16.03 -14.93
N LYS A 134 9.47 -15.10 -15.30
CA LYS A 134 10.25 -15.14 -16.55
C LYS A 134 11.16 -16.37 -16.65
N LYS A 135 11.68 -16.87 -15.53
CA LYS A 135 12.60 -18.02 -15.51
C LYS A 135 11.89 -19.36 -15.37
N THR A 136 10.80 -19.41 -14.62
CA THR A 136 10.00 -20.63 -14.46
C THR A 136 9.01 -20.87 -15.61
N ASN A 137 8.91 -19.95 -16.57
CA ASN A 137 7.89 -19.95 -17.64
C ASN A 137 6.46 -20.04 -17.08
N THR A 138 6.24 -19.45 -15.91
CA THR A 138 4.92 -19.38 -15.28
C THR A 138 4.32 -17.99 -15.48
N SER A 139 2.99 -17.92 -15.46
CA SER A 139 2.29 -16.62 -15.53
C SER A 139 2.62 -15.78 -14.30
N LEU A 140 2.92 -14.50 -14.51
CA LEU A 140 3.11 -13.53 -13.42
C LEU A 140 1.93 -13.53 -12.45
N LEU A 141 0.70 -13.63 -12.96
CA LEU A 141 -0.52 -13.66 -12.14
C LEU A 141 -0.55 -14.87 -11.21
N LYS A 142 -0.05 -16.01 -11.68
CA LYS A 142 0.00 -17.25 -10.88
C LYS A 142 0.93 -17.10 -9.67
N LEU A 143 1.95 -16.26 -9.75
CA LEU A 143 2.89 -15.96 -8.66
C LEU A 143 2.45 -14.74 -7.82
N ALA A 144 1.93 -13.71 -8.48
CA ALA A 144 1.57 -12.45 -7.85
C ALA A 144 0.28 -12.58 -7.02
N ILE A 145 -0.71 -13.36 -7.46
CA ILE A 145 -1.95 -13.55 -6.69
C ILE A 145 -1.66 -14.20 -5.33
N PRO A 146 -1.01 -15.37 -5.23
CA PRO A 146 -0.70 -15.97 -3.93
C PRO A 146 0.18 -15.10 -3.04
N LEU A 147 1.16 -14.41 -3.64
CA LEU A 147 2.01 -13.43 -2.95
C LEU A 147 1.18 -12.32 -2.30
N CYS A 148 0.34 -11.64 -3.09
CA CYS A 148 -0.48 -10.53 -2.62
C CYS A 148 -1.54 -11.00 -1.62
N THR A 149 -2.12 -12.19 -1.81
CA THR A 149 -3.08 -12.77 -0.87
C THR A 149 -2.41 -13.07 0.47
N ALA A 150 -1.22 -13.68 0.48
CA ALA A 150 -0.47 -13.94 1.71
C ALA A 150 -0.10 -12.64 2.42
N LEU A 151 0.39 -11.65 1.66
CA LEU A 151 0.74 -10.32 2.18
C LEU A 151 -0.48 -9.61 2.81
N MET A 152 -1.63 -9.65 2.14
CA MET A 152 -2.89 -9.08 2.64
C MET A 152 -3.42 -9.84 3.86
N ALA A 153 -3.29 -11.17 3.88
CA ALA A 153 -3.71 -11.99 5.00
C ALA A 153 -2.92 -11.61 6.27
N VAL A 154 -1.60 -11.46 6.17
CA VAL A 154 -0.78 -11.02 7.30
C VAL A 154 -1.18 -9.62 7.77
N HIS A 155 -1.42 -8.71 6.83
CA HIS A 155 -1.88 -7.35 7.14
C HIS A 155 -3.15 -7.30 7.98
N CYS A 156 -4.11 -8.16 7.67
CA CYS A 156 -5.38 -8.19 8.38
C CYS A 156 -5.37 -9.03 9.66
N VAL A 157 -4.56 -10.10 9.73
CA VAL A 157 -4.73 -11.17 10.71
C VAL A 157 -3.60 -11.27 11.74
N VAL A 158 -2.40 -10.74 11.45
CA VAL A 158 -1.22 -10.96 12.29
C VAL A 158 -0.81 -9.68 13.05
N PRO A 159 -1.00 -9.62 14.39
CA PRO A 159 -0.32 -8.66 15.25
C PRO A 159 1.14 -9.15 15.40
N PRO A 160 2.15 -8.48 14.81
CA PRO A 160 2.49 -7.08 15.06
C PRO A 160 2.46 -6.19 13.80
N HIS A 161 1.46 -6.33 12.91
CA HIS A 161 1.41 -5.49 11.71
C HIS A 161 1.40 -3.98 12.10
N PRO A 162 2.24 -3.12 11.47
CA PRO A 162 2.37 -1.70 11.80
C PRO A 162 1.04 -0.94 11.91
N ALA A 163 0.08 -1.25 11.04
CA ALA A 163 -1.27 -0.68 11.08
C ALA A 163 -2.05 -1.04 12.37
N ALA A 164 -1.98 -2.29 12.82
CA ALA A 164 -2.63 -2.73 14.06
C ALA A 164 -1.93 -2.12 15.29
N LEU A 165 -0.60 -2.06 15.27
CA LEU A 165 0.21 -1.42 16.32
C LEU A 165 0.01 0.09 16.39
N PHE A 166 -0.21 0.77 15.27
CA PHE A 166 -0.49 2.20 15.25
C PHE A 166 -1.80 2.51 15.98
N VAL A 167 -2.84 1.71 15.74
CA VAL A 167 -4.13 1.86 16.41
C VAL A 167 -4.01 1.54 17.90
N ALA A 168 -3.30 0.46 18.27
CA ALA A 168 -3.05 0.11 19.67
C ALA A 168 -2.33 1.26 20.43
N ASN A 169 -1.23 1.77 19.86
CA ASN A 169 -0.50 2.90 20.42
C ASN A 169 -1.37 4.16 20.58
N LYS A 170 -2.23 4.47 19.59
CA LYS A 170 -3.16 5.62 19.67
C LYS A 170 -4.25 5.44 20.74
N LEU A 171 -4.58 4.20 21.10
CA LEU A 171 -5.53 3.86 22.17
C LEU A 171 -4.87 3.70 23.55
N GLY A 172 -3.56 3.95 23.66
CA GLY A 172 -2.82 3.92 24.92
C GLY A 172 -2.50 2.52 25.45
N ARG A 173 -2.40 1.52 24.57
CA ARG A 173 -1.97 0.15 24.91
C ARG A 173 -0.87 -0.36 24.00
#